data_AF-A0A7D5HGY1-F1
#
_entry.id   AF-A0A7D5HGY1-F1
#
_cell.length_a   1.000
_cell.length_b   1.000
_cell.length_c   1.000
_cell.angle_alpha   90.00
_cell.angle_beta   90.00
_cell.angle_gamma   90.00
#
_symmetry.space_group_name_H-M   'P 1'
#
loop_
_entity.id
_entity.type
_entity.pdbx_description
1 polymer ?
#
loop_
_entity_poly.entity_id
_entity_poly.type
_entity_poly.pdbx_seq_one_letter_code
_entity_poly.pdbx_strand_id
1 'polypeptide(L)'
;MPCEFCLPLHEPLNSGDELVWLDHTVWVTELPAGLRALDLKCYRLLRDARLAWRIDHFDAWGQPWVALQRIDPDASMRYELVRLEPGTYRLIPCEPPYPVIRHAACARPARTC
;
A
#
# COMPACT_ATOMS: atom_id res chain seq x y z
N MET A 1 -23.50 5.54 -6.92
CA MET A 1 -23.29 7.01 -6.88
C MET A 1 -22.31 7.30 -5.76
N PRO A 2 -21.16 7.94 -6.03
CA PRO A 2 -20.28 8.41 -4.96
C PRO A 2 -21.03 9.43 -4.08
N CYS A 3 -20.79 9.37 -2.78
CA CYS A 3 -21.44 10.21 -1.78
C CYS A 3 -21.03 11.69 -1.92
N GLU A 4 -21.79 12.62 -1.36
CA GLU A 4 -21.46 14.06 -1.39
C GLU A 4 -20.09 14.39 -0.75
N PHE A 5 -19.64 13.57 0.21
CA PHE A 5 -18.31 13.64 0.81
C PHE A 5 -17.20 13.03 -0.06
N CYS A 6 -17.57 12.20 -1.03
CA CYS A 6 -16.66 11.48 -1.91
C CYS A 6 -16.31 12.34 -3.16
N LEU A 7 -17.16 13.32 -3.52
CA LEU A 7 -16.98 14.20 -4.68
C LEU A 7 -15.68 15.02 -4.68
N PRO A 8 -15.21 15.61 -3.56
CA PRO A 8 -13.95 16.35 -3.53
C PRO A 8 -12.71 15.45 -3.70
N LEU A 9 -12.82 14.15 -3.43
CA LEU A 9 -11.73 13.18 -3.63
C LEU A 9 -11.58 12.76 -5.11
N HIS A 10 -12.55 13.10 -5.96
CA HIS A 10 -12.51 12.87 -7.40
C HIS A 10 -11.89 14.04 -8.18
N GLU A 11 -11.54 15.14 -7.52
CA GLU A 11 -10.68 16.14 -8.16
C GLU A 11 -9.32 15.51 -8.47
N PRO A 12 -8.77 15.73 -9.67
CA PRO A 12 -7.44 15.20 -9.99
C PRO A 12 -6.45 15.72 -8.94
N LEU A 13 -5.84 14.79 -8.22
CA LEU A 13 -4.71 15.12 -7.35
C LEU A 13 -3.69 15.86 -8.22
N ASN A 14 -3.19 17.00 -7.75
CA ASN A 14 -2.39 17.99 -8.50
C ASN A 14 -1.08 17.45 -9.14
N SER A 15 -0.83 16.14 -9.08
CA SER A 15 0.40 15.41 -9.40
C SER A 15 0.24 14.33 -10.50
N GLY A 16 -0.97 14.11 -11.04
CA GLY A 16 -1.24 12.99 -11.95
C GLY A 16 -1.52 11.66 -11.22
N ASP A 17 -1.62 11.71 -9.90
CA ASP A 17 -2.05 10.58 -9.07
C ASP A 17 -3.54 10.30 -9.30
N GLU A 18 -3.93 9.04 -9.16
CA GLU A 18 -5.28 8.54 -9.40
C GLU A 18 -5.89 8.00 -8.09
N LEU A 19 -7.15 8.35 -7.81
CA LEU A 19 -7.90 7.69 -6.75
C LEU A 19 -8.58 6.42 -7.30
N VAL A 20 -8.17 5.25 -6.82
CA VAL A 20 -8.74 3.95 -7.20
C VAL A 20 -9.55 3.37 -6.05
N TRP A 21 -10.69 2.74 -6.38
CA TRP A 21 -11.51 2.03 -5.39
C TRP A 21 -11.17 0.55 -5.43
N LEU A 22 -10.73 0.00 -4.30
CA LEU A 22 -10.38 -1.41 -4.17
C LEU A 22 -11.51 -2.16 -3.47
N ASP A 23 -11.89 -3.27 -4.06
CA ASP A 23 -12.78 -4.29 -3.53
C ASP A 23 -12.02 -5.47 -2.89
N HIS A 24 -10.72 -5.26 -2.62
CA HIS A 24 -9.86 -6.29 -2.06
C HIS A 24 -8.79 -5.72 -1.13
N THR A 25 -8.28 -6.64 -0.31
CA THR A 25 -7.16 -6.48 0.62
C THR A 25 -6.06 -7.47 0.25
N VAL A 26 -4.92 -7.41 0.93
CA VAL A 26 -3.78 -8.30 0.67
C VAL A 26 -3.50 -9.17 1.88
N TRP A 27 -3.31 -10.46 1.65
CA TRP A 27 -2.80 -11.39 2.67
C TRP A 27 -1.39 -11.83 2.26
N VAL A 28 -0.40 -11.51 3.08
CA VAL A 28 1.00 -11.89 2.83
C VAL A 28 1.19 -13.38 3.15
N THR A 29 1.65 -14.12 2.14
CA THR A 29 1.80 -15.58 2.19
C THR A 29 3.26 -16.04 2.21
N GLU A 30 4.16 -15.24 1.65
CA GLU A 30 5.58 -15.60 1.54
C GLU A 30 6.49 -14.46 2.01
N LEU A 31 7.73 -14.80 2.37
CA LEU A 31 8.77 -13.82 2.65
C LEU A 31 9.69 -13.71 1.43
N PRO A 32 9.89 -12.53 0.85
CA PRO A 32 10.82 -12.37 -0.26
C PRO A 32 12.26 -12.52 0.24
N ALA A 33 13.13 -13.01 -0.65
CA ALA A 33 14.54 -13.14 -0.38
C ALA A 33 15.24 -11.76 -0.41
N GLY A 34 16.34 -11.63 0.33
CA GLY A 34 17.20 -10.44 0.26
C GLY A 34 16.65 -9.16 0.92
N LEU A 35 15.58 -9.25 1.71
CA LEU A 35 15.07 -8.10 2.46
C LEU A 35 16.07 -7.58 3.49
N ARG A 36 16.12 -6.26 3.67
CA ARG A 36 16.83 -5.62 4.79
C ARG A 36 16.13 -5.95 6.11
N ALA A 37 16.85 -5.79 7.23
CA ALA A 37 16.37 -6.22 8.54
C ALA A 37 14.99 -5.61 8.94
N LEU A 38 14.77 -4.32 8.66
CA LEU A 38 13.50 -3.65 8.95
C LEU A 38 12.36 -4.18 8.07
N ASP A 39 12.58 -4.24 6.76
CA ASP A 39 11.60 -4.73 5.79
C ASP A 39 11.22 -6.19 6.11
N LEU A 40 12.21 -7.02 6.45
CA LEU A 40 12.01 -8.41 6.86
C LEU A 40 11.17 -8.54 8.13
N LYS A 41 11.41 -7.69 9.14
CA LYS A 41 10.63 -7.69 10.38
C LYS A 41 9.16 -7.36 10.08
N CYS A 42 8.92 -6.39 9.22
CA CYS A 42 7.57 -5.99 8.85
C CYS A 42 6.85 -7.07 8.04
N TYR A 43 7.52 -7.68 7.07
CA TYR A 43 6.99 -8.82 6.31
C TYR A 43 6.62 -10.00 7.20
N ARG A 44 7.47 -10.33 8.18
CA ARG A 44 7.16 -11.38 9.16
C ARG A 44 5.89 -11.05 9.93
N LEU A 45 5.75 -9.81 10.42
CA LEU A 45 4.53 -9.38 11.11
C LEU A 45 3.29 -9.53 10.22
N LEU A 46 3.35 -9.02 8.99
CA LEU A 46 2.24 -9.09 8.03
C LEU A 46 1.81 -10.54 7.75
N ARG A 47 2.79 -11.42 7.53
CA ARG A 47 2.56 -12.85 7.23
C ARG A 47 2.07 -13.61 8.46
N ASP A 48 2.74 -13.46 9.59
CA ASP A 48 2.54 -14.28 10.79
C ASP A 48 1.23 -13.92 11.51
N ALA A 49 0.74 -12.69 11.34
CA ALA A 49 -0.58 -12.29 11.84
C ALA A 49 -1.72 -13.06 11.16
N ARG A 50 -1.51 -13.59 9.95
CA ARG A 50 -2.53 -14.29 9.14
C ARG A 50 -3.81 -13.47 8.95
N LEU A 51 -3.66 -12.15 8.84
CA LEU A 51 -4.73 -11.20 8.57
C LEU A 51 -4.66 -10.70 7.13
N ALA A 52 -5.79 -10.21 6.64
CA ALA A 52 -5.84 -9.42 5.44
C ALA A 52 -5.60 -7.94 5.77
N TRP A 53 -4.73 -7.30 5.00
CA TRP A 53 -4.26 -5.95 5.21
C TRP A 53 -4.79 -5.04 4.11
N ARG A 54 -5.22 -3.83 4.49
CA ARG A 54 -5.56 -2.82 3.50
C ARG A 54 -4.29 -2.30 2.83
N ILE A 55 -4.40 -2.06 1.52
CA ILE A 55 -3.37 -1.36 0.77
C ILE A 55 -3.49 0.12 1.15
N ASP A 56 -2.36 0.73 1.50
CA ASP A 56 -2.28 2.16 1.82
C ASP A 56 -2.25 3.00 0.53
N HIS A 57 -1.38 2.62 -0.40
CA HIS A 57 -1.28 3.21 -1.74
C HIS A 57 -0.62 2.24 -2.73
N PHE A 58 -0.68 2.58 -4.02
CA PHE A 58 0.19 2.01 -5.05
C PHE A 58 1.25 3.02 -5.44
N ASP A 59 2.50 2.56 -5.59
CA ASP A 59 3.55 3.42 -6.15
C ASP A 59 3.40 3.61 -7.67
N ALA A 60 4.30 4.41 -8.22
CA ALA A 60 4.46 4.70 -9.64
C ALA A 60 4.54 3.47 -10.56
N TRP A 61 4.93 2.31 -10.03
CA TRP A 61 5.07 1.05 -10.78
C TRP A 61 3.89 0.10 -10.52
N GLY A 62 2.85 0.57 -9.83
CA GLY A 62 1.69 -0.23 -9.48
C GLY A 62 1.95 -1.26 -8.38
N GLN A 63 3.05 -1.15 -7.63
CA GLN A 63 3.30 -2.04 -6.50
C GLN A 63 2.51 -1.58 -5.27
N PRO A 64 1.81 -2.49 -4.57
CA PRO A 64 1.06 -2.12 -3.39
C PRO A 64 1.98 -1.92 -2.19
N TRP A 65 1.69 -0.88 -1.43
CA TRP A 65 2.32 -0.59 -0.15
C TRP A 65 1.33 -0.80 0.99
N VAL A 66 1.81 -1.37 2.09
CA VAL A 66 1.03 -1.55 3.32
C VAL A 66 1.64 -0.71 4.42
N ALA A 67 0.77 -0.03 5.14
CA ALA A 67 1.09 0.74 6.32
C ALA A 67 0.99 -0.12 7.58
N LEU A 68 2.03 -0.08 8.40
CA LEU A 68 2.04 -0.67 9.73
C LEU A 68 2.14 0.42 10.78
N GLN A 69 1.11 0.50 11.62
CA GLN A 69 1.13 1.31 12.82
C GLN A 69 1.51 0.43 14.00
N ARG A 70 2.63 0.74 14.66
CA ARG A 70 3.09 0.04 15.86
C ARG A 70 3.13 1.00 17.02
N ILE A 71 2.64 0.55 18.17
CA ILE A 71 2.85 1.21 19.45
C ILE A 71 4.11 0.60 20.08
N ASP A 72 5.12 1.43 20.34
CA ASP A 72 6.33 1.03 21.04
C ASP A 72 6.09 0.96 22.56
N PRO A 73 6.98 0.32 23.35
CA PRO A 73 6.80 0.17 24.80
C PRO A 73 6.67 1.48 25.59
N ASP A 74 7.16 2.58 25.04
CA ASP A 74 7.03 3.93 25.58
C ASP A 74 5.70 4.63 25.20
N ALA A 75 4.76 3.88 24.63
CA ALA A 75 3.49 4.34 24.07
C ALA A 75 3.62 5.31 22.87
N SER A 76 4.82 5.46 22.28
CA SER A 76 4.97 6.20 21.03
C SER A 76 4.43 5.40 19.84
N MET A 77 3.82 6.09 18.89
CA MET A 77 3.34 5.48 17.64
C MET A 77 4.42 5.62 16.58
N ARG A 78 4.78 4.51 15.95
CA ARG A 78 5.60 4.49 14.73
C ARG A 78 4.80 4.01 13.55
N TYR A 79 5.09 4.61 12.41
CA TYR A 79 4.52 4.27 11.13
C TYR A 79 5.62 3.72 10.23
N GLU A 80 5.44 2.50 9.75
CA GLU A 80 6.36 1.82 8.84
C GLU A 80 5.62 1.50 7.54
N LEU A 81 6.25 1.79 6.41
CA LEU A 81 5.73 1.48 5.07
C LEU A 81 6.47 0.30 4.48
N VAL A 82 5.72 -0.68 3.98
CA VAL A 82 6.27 -1.90 3.39
C VAL A 82 5.75 -2.06 1.99
N ARG A 83 6.66 -2.10 1.01
CA ARG A 83 6.33 -2.50 -0.35
C ARG A 83 6.13 -4.00 -0.43
N LEU A 84 5.02 -4.43 -1.02
CA LEU A 84 4.79 -5.84 -1.28
C LEU A 84 5.43 -6.25 -2.61
N GLU A 85 6.21 -7.33 -2.60
CA GLU A 85 6.82 -7.89 -3.79
C GLU A 85 5.80 -8.80 -4.51
N PRO A 86 5.79 -8.83 -5.84
CA PRO A 86 4.94 -9.75 -6.58
C PRO A 86 5.17 -11.21 -6.16
N GLY A 87 4.08 -11.96 -6.01
CA GLY A 87 4.12 -13.37 -5.59
C GLY A 87 4.17 -13.59 -4.08
N THR A 88 4.43 -12.56 -3.25
CA THR A 88 4.49 -12.73 -1.79
C THR A 88 3.15 -12.60 -1.10
N TYR A 89 2.08 -12.26 -1.83
CA TYR A 89 0.75 -12.01 -1.28
C TYR A 89 -0.35 -12.53 -2.20
N ARG A 90 -1.55 -12.69 -1.63
CA ARG A 90 -2.80 -12.97 -2.34
C ARG A 90 -3.79 -11.84 -2.15
N LEU A 91 -4.63 -11.61 -3.15
CA LEU A 91 -5.76 -10.68 -3.04
C LEU A 91 -6.93 -11.39 -2.36
N ILE A 92 -7.49 -10.74 -1.35
CA ILE A 92 -8.65 -11.22 -0.59
C ILE A 92 -9.79 -10.24 -0.81
N PRO A 93 -10.94 -10.67 -1.35
CA PRO A 93 -12.10 -9.80 -1.51
C PRO A 93 -12.49 -9.13 -0.18
N CYS A 94 -12.92 -7.87 -0.24
CA CYS A 94 -13.41 -7.15 0.93
C CYS A 94 -14.63 -6.31 0.61
N GLU A 95 -15.52 -6.19 1.58
CA GLU A 95 -16.67 -5.31 1.54
C GLU A 95 -16.72 -4.48 2.84
N PRO A 96 -16.98 -3.16 2.76
CA PRO A 96 -17.18 -2.37 1.54
C PRO A 96 -15.85 -2.08 0.80
N PRO A 97 -15.91 -1.75 -0.50
CA PRO A 97 -14.77 -1.19 -1.22
C PRO A 97 -14.24 0.08 -0.56
N TYR A 98 -12.95 0.36 -0.70
CA TYR A 98 -12.29 1.52 -0.11
C TYR A 98 -11.38 2.25 -1.10
N PRO A 99 -11.25 3.59 -0.99
CA PRO A 99 -10.41 4.37 -1.88
C PRO A 99 -8.93 4.25 -1.48
N VAL A 100 -8.06 4.23 -2.48
CA VAL A 100 -6.60 4.12 -2.37
C VAL A 100 -5.98 5.02 -3.43
N ILE A 101 -4.86 5.68 -3.11
CA ILE A 101 -4.13 6.50 -4.07
C ILE A 101 -3.20 5.60 -4.89
N ARG A 102 -3.17 5.81 -6.21
CA ARG A 102 -2.15 5.28 -7.10
C ARG A 102 -1.30 6.45 -7.60
N HIS A 103 -0.01 6.40 -7.31
CA HIS A 103 0.89 7.46 -7.71
C HIS A 103 1.20 7.39 -9.21
N ALA A 104 1.27 8.56 -9.85
CA ALA A 104 1.73 8.66 -11.22
C ALA A 104 3.19 8.19 -11.36
N ALA A 105 3.49 7.56 -12.49
CA ALA A 105 4.87 7.33 -12.87
C ALA A 105 5.56 8.68 -13.06
N CYS A 106 6.60 8.96 -12.26
CA CYS A 106 7.44 10.13 -12.49
C CYS A 106 8.09 9.97 -13.87
N ALA A 107 7.70 10.81 -14.84
CA ALA A 107 8.37 10.87 -16.12
C ALA A 107 9.85 11.20 -15.84
N ARG A 108 10.76 10.23 -16.05
CA ARG A 108 12.20 10.52 -15.98
C ARG A 108 12.47 11.69 -16.93
N PRO A 109 13.15 12.77 -16.50
CA PRO A 109 13.77 13.65 -17.49
C PRO A 109 14.68 12.76 -18.33
N ALA A 110 14.49 12.80 -19.64
CA ALA A 110 15.32 12.08 -20.59
C ALA A 110 16.78 12.42 -20.25
N ARG A 111 17.56 11.41 -19.84
CA ARG A 111 19.00 11.57 -19.79
C ARG A 111 19.44 11.74 -21.24
N THR A 112 19.74 12.97 -21.63
CA THR A 112 20.49 13.25 -22.86
C THR A 112 21.82 12.51 -22.75
N CYS A 113 22.06 11.61 -23.71
CA CYS A 113 23.35 10.97 -23.95
C CYS A 113 24.40 12.00 -24.36
#